data_AF-A0A0P7Y0R8-F1
#
_entry.id   AF-A0A0P7Y0R8-F1
#
_cell.length_a   1.000
_cell.length_b   1.000
_cell.length_c   1.000
_cell.angle_alpha   90.00
_cell.angle_beta   90.00
_cell.angle_gamma   90.00
#
_symmetry.space_group_name_H-M   'P 1'
#
loop_
_entity.id
_entity.type
_entity.pdbx_description
1 polymer ?
#
loop_
_entity_poly.entity_id
_entity_poly.type
_entity_poly.pdbx_seq_one_letter_code
_entity_poly.pdbx_strand_id
1 'polypeptide(L)'
;MIRAIGFAGLVISLTACSAGTHTPPDGAEQARFAAVCVERFEYGEQACACLSRRAAQRFDAAAYAILIDSMTGEPIRSQMEAAGLNASEQGAVSRFVVETALSCQNET
;
A
#
# COMPACT_ATOMS: atom_id res chain seq x y z
N MET A 1 35.26 35.34 32.37
CA MET A 1 34.16 34.52 31.83
C MET A 1 34.02 34.83 30.34
N ILE A 2 34.58 33.99 29.45
CA ILE A 2 34.51 34.24 28.00
C ILE A 2 34.17 32.93 27.27
N ARG A 3 32.93 32.95 26.76
CA ARG A 3 32.35 32.38 25.53
C ARG A 3 32.93 31.09 24.95
N ALA A 4 32.06 30.07 24.98
CA ALA A 4 32.14 28.84 24.22
C ALA A 4 32.26 29.09 22.71
N ILE A 5 33.23 28.42 22.10
CA ILE A 5 33.45 28.37 20.65
C ILE A 5 32.40 27.40 20.08
N GLY A 6 31.60 27.91 19.16
CA GLY A 6 30.52 27.19 18.50
C GLY A 6 31.00 25.96 17.75
N PHE A 7 30.27 24.86 17.95
CA PHE A 7 30.43 23.66 17.14
C PHE A 7 29.93 23.93 15.72
N ALA A 8 30.88 23.79 14.81
CA ALA A 8 30.70 23.90 13.37
C ALA A 8 29.62 22.93 12.88
N GLY A 9 28.95 23.37 11.82
CA GLY A 9 27.84 22.67 11.20
C GLY A 9 28.22 21.27 10.76
N LEU A 10 27.38 20.32 11.19
CA LEU A 10 27.26 19.03 10.52
C LEU A 10 25.95 19.09 9.73
N VAL A 11 26.05 19.56 8.49
CA VAL A 11 24.97 19.41 7.50
C VAL A 11 24.96 17.93 7.14
N ILE A 12 24.15 17.16 7.86
CA ILE A 12 23.86 15.77 7.49
C ILE A 12 22.97 15.87 6.25
N SER A 13 23.61 15.76 5.08
CA SER A 13 22.93 15.46 3.83
C SER A 13 22.29 14.09 3.97
N LEU A 14 21.05 14.07 4.46
CA LEU A 14 20.19 12.91 4.39
C LEU A 14 19.99 12.63 2.89
N THR A 15 20.74 11.63 2.44
CA THR A 15 20.44 10.72 1.34
C THR A 15 19.09 11.01 0.70
N ALA A 16 19.11 11.48 -0.55
CA ALA A 16 17.95 11.44 -1.41
C ALA A 16 17.45 10.00 -1.44
N CYS A 17 16.41 9.71 -0.65
CA CYS A 17 15.55 8.56 -0.91
C CYS A 17 15.03 8.80 -2.32
N SER A 18 15.56 8.05 -3.29
CA SER A 18 14.86 7.83 -4.55
C SER A 18 13.56 7.15 -4.18
N ALA A 19 12.55 7.94 -3.82
CA ALA A 19 11.18 7.50 -3.81
C ALA A 19 10.93 7.06 -5.25
N GLY A 20 10.90 5.74 -5.47
CA GLY A 20 10.33 5.19 -6.69
C GLY A 20 9.02 5.94 -6.92
N THR A 21 8.81 6.41 -8.14
CA THR A 21 7.65 7.24 -8.50
C THR A 21 6.39 6.48 -8.14
N HIS A 22 5.84 6.76 -6.95
CA HIS A 22 4.63 6.15 -6.46
C HIS A 22 3.50 6.65 -7.36
N THR A 23 3.07 5.79 -8.26
CA THR A 23 1.97 6.08 -9.18
C THR A 23 0.72 5.49 -8.55
N PRO A 24 -0.21 6.31 -8.05
CA PRO A 24 -1.41 5.80 -7.39
C PRO A 24 -2.32 5.08 -8.41
N PRO A 25 -3.14 4.12 -7.95
CA PRO A 25 -4.13 3.47 -8.81
C PRO A 25 -5.20 4.46 -9.26
N ASP A 26 -5.75 4.25 -10.45
CA ASP A 26 -6.81 5.11 -10.97
C ASP A 26 -8.19 4.79 -10.35
N GLY A 27 -9.21 5.57 -10.73
CA GLY A 27 -10.57 5.40 -10.23
C GLY A 27 -11.23 4.09 -10.71
N ALA A 28 -10.83 3.55 -11.86
CA ALA A 28 -11.37 2.30 -12.38
C ALA A 28 -10.80 1.10 -11.61
N GLU A 29 -9.51 1.12 -11.28
CA GLU A 29 -8.88 0.11 -10.41
C GLU A 29 -9.48 0.12 -9.00
N GLN A 30 -9.70 1.31 -8.43
CA GLN A 30 -10.35 1.43 -7.11
C GLN A 30 -11.79 0.90 -7.10
N ALA A 31 -12.55 1.14 -8.18
CA ALA A 31 -13.89 0.58 -8.35
C ALA A 31 -13.86 -0.95 -8.52
N ARG A 32 -12.90 -1.48 -9.31
CA ARG A 32 -12.68 -2.92 -9.47
C ARG A 32 -12.34 -3.58 -8.13
N PHE A 33 -11.47 -2.97 -7.33
CA PHE A 33 -11.16 -3.44 -5.98
C PHE A 33 -12.44 -3.56 -5.15
N ALA A 34 -13.24 -2.49 -5.09
CA ALA A 34 -14.44 -2.47 -4.27
C ALA A 34 -15.44 -3.56 -4.71
N ALA A 35 -15.62 -3.76 -6.01
CA ALA A 35 -16.48 -4.80 -6.56
C ALA A 35 -16.01 -6.22 -6.16
N VAL A 36 -14.72 -6.53 -6.37
CA VAL A 36 -14.13 -7.82 -5.98
C VAL A 36 -14.25 -8.06 -4.48
N CYS A 37 -14.00 -7.01 -3.69
CA CYS A 37 -14.11 -7.06 -2.24
C CYS A 37 -15.53 -7.43 -1.77
N VAL A 38 -16.56 -6.78 -2.34
CA VAL A 38 -17.97 -7.08 -2.03
C VAL A 38 -18.33 -8.51 -2.46
N GLU A 39 -17.93 -8.91 -3.66
CA GLU A 39 -18.24 -10.24 -4.21
C GLU A 39 -17.58 -11.37 -3.42
N ARG A 40 -16.33 -11.20 -2.97
CA ARG A 40 -15.56 -12.28 -2.37
C ARG A 40 -15.56 -12.35 -0.86
N PHE A 41 -15.66 -11.22 -0.18
CA PHE A 41 -15.57 -11.19 1.28
C PHE A 41 -16.89 -10.84 1.97
N GLU A 42 -17.95 -10.56 1.19
CA GLU A 42 -19.27 -10.14 1.70
C GLU A 42 -19.19 -8.93 2.64
N TYR A 43 -18.13 -8.12 2.50
CA TYR A 43 -17.99 -6.87 3.24
C TYR A 43 -18.96 -5.83 2.67
N GLY A 44 -19.50 -4.98 3.55
CA GLY A 44 -20.34 -3.86 3.12
C GLY A 44 -19.59 -2.89 2.20
N GLU A 45 -20.32 -2.22 1.30
CA GLU A 45 -19.75 -1.30 0.31
C GLU A 45 -18.83 -0.25 0.93
N GLN A 46 -19.21 0.30 2.09
CA GLN A 46 -18.41 1.29 2.80
C GLN A 46 -17.07 0.72 3.31
N ALA A 47 -17.06 -0.53 3.79
CA ALA A 47 -15.84 -1.19 4.27
C ALA A 47 -14.91 -1.51 3.09
N CYS A 48 -15.46 -1.94 1.95
CA CYS A 48 -14.69 -2.14 0.72
C CYS A 48 -14.13 -0.83 0.13
N ALA A 49 -14.88 0.27 0.21
CA ALA A 49 -14.39 1.59 -0.18
C ALA A 49 -13.27 2.07 0.77
N CYS A 50 -13.36 1.78 2.07
CA CYS A 50 -12.29 2.05 3.04
C CYS A 50 -11.03 1.25 2.70
N LEU A 51 -11.17 -0.07 2.44
CA LEU A 51 -10.06 -0.94 2.06
C LEU A 51 -9.37 -0.48 0.78
N SER A 52 -10.17 -0.19 -0.26
CA SER A 52 -9.71 0.33 -1.55
C SER A 52 -8.88 1.61 -1.38
N ARG A 53 -9.37 2.56 -0.58
CA ARG A 53 -8.68 3.83 -0.31
C ARG A 53 -7.37 3.62 0.45
N ARG A 54 -7.36 2.77 1.47
CA ARG A 54 -6.14 2.47 2.25
C ARG A 54 -5.11 1.72 1.43
N ALA A 55 -5.53 0.84 0.53
CA ALA A 55 -4.65 0.19 -0.43
C ALA A 55 -4.03 1.22 -1.38
N ALA A 56 -4.82 2.16 -1.90
CA ALA A 56 -4.35 3.20 -2.82
C ALA A 56 -3.36 4.19 -2.18
N GLN A 57 -3.41 4.35 -0.85
CA GLN A 57 -2.44 5.14 -0.10
C GLN A 57 -1.13 4.39 0.18
N ARG A 58 -1.14 3.06 0.08
CA ARG A 58 -0.03 2.20 0.50
C ARG A 58 0.73 1.57 -0.67
N PHE A 59 0.03 1.31 -1.76
CA PHE A 59 0.55 0.58 -2.91
C PHE A 59 0.46 1.43 -4.17
N ASP A 60 1.48 1.31 -5.02
CA ASP A 60 1.39 1.84 -6.37
C ASP A 60 0.40 1.01 -7.21
N ALA A 61 0.11 1.47 -8.42
CA ALA A 61 -0.82 0.81 -9.32
C ALA A 61 -0.48 -0.68 -9.57
N ALA A 62 0.80 -1.04 -9.66
CA ALA A 62 1.21 -2.42 -9.91
C ALA A 62 0.92 -3.34 -8.72
N ALA A 63 1.37 -2.96 -7.52
CA ALA A 63 1.08 -3.72 -6.30
C ALA A 63 -0.42 -3.72 -5.95
N TYR A 64 -1.13 -2.64 -6.29
CA TYR A 64 -2.57 -2.54 -6.14
C TYR A 64 -3.34 -3.51 -7.04
N ALA A 65 -2.98 -3.59 -8.32
CA ALA A 65 -3.56 -4.55 -9.26
C ALA A 65 -3.34 -6.00 -8.78
N ILE A 66 -2.12 -6.32 -8.33
CA ILE A 66 -1.79 -7.64 -7.78
C ILE A 66 -2.62 -7.94 -6.52
N LEU A 67 -2.87 -6.95 -5.66
CA LEU A 67 -3.74 -7.12 -4.50
C LEU A 67 -5.19 -7.45 -4.92
N ILE A 68 -5.71 -6.84 -5.98
CA ILE A 68 -7.03 -7.19 -6.53
C ILE A 68 -7.03 -8.66 -6.97
N ASP A 69 -6.02 -9.09 -7.73
CA ASP A 69 -5.96 -10.45 -8.23
C ASP A 69 -5.80 -11.47 -7.09
N SER A 70 -5.06 -11.12 -6.02
CA SER A 70 -4.94 -11.98 -4.82
C SER A 70 -6.28 -12.21 -4.12
N MET A 71 -7.18 -11.22 -4.15
CA MET A 71 -8.52 -11.34 -3.58
C MET A 71 -9.42 -12.30 -4.36
N THR A 72 -9.12 -12.54 -5.63
CA THR A 72 -9.88 -13.49 -6.47
C THR A 72 -9.47 -14.95 -6.25
N GLY A 73 -8.38 -15.18 -5.51
CA GLY A 73 -7.81 -16.51 -5.24
C GLY A 73 -6.73 -16.93 -6.22
N GLU A 74 -6.29 -16.04 -7.12
CA GLU A 74 -5.21 -16.33 -8.05
C GLU A 74 -3.83 -16.36 -7.35
N PRO A 75 -2.93 -17.29 -7.74
CA PRO A 75 -1.55 -17.25 -7.29
C PRO A 75 -0.82 -15.99 -7.82
N ILE A 76 -0.47 -15.08 -6.92
CA ILE A 76 0.12 -13.78 -7.28
C ILE A 76 1.66 -13.72 -7.22
N ARG A 77 2.33 -14.79 -6.78
CA ARG A 77 3.79 -14.74 -6.53
C ARG A 77 4.61 -14.38 -7.78
N SER A 78 4.32 -15.01 -8.92
CA SER A 78 5.00 -14.70 -10.18
C SER A 78 4.73 -13.26 -10.64
N GLN A 79 3.55 -12.72 -10.36
CA GLN A 79 3.19 -11.34 -10.69
C GLN A 79 3.96 -10.35 -9.83
N MET A 80 4.10 -10.63 -8.53
CA MET A 80 4.91 -9.82 -7.62
C MET A 80 6.40 -9.82 -8.02
N GLU A 81 6.94 -10.97 -8.42
CA GLU A 81 8.32 -11.08 -8.93
C GLU A 81 8.48 -10.29 -10.24
N ALA A 82 7.51 -10.37 -11.16
CA ALA A 82 7.53 -9.63 -12.42
C ALA A 82 7.38 -8.11 -12.24
N ALA A 83 6.62 -7.68 -11.23
CA ALA A 83 6.49 -6.28 -10.84
C ALA A 83 7.71 -5.75 -10.07
N GLY A 84 8.70 -6.60 -9.78
CA GLY A 84 9.92 -6.20 -9.06
C GLY A 84 9.72 -5.95 -7.58
N LEU A 85 8.63 -6.45 -6.98
CA LEU A 85 8.35 -6.27 -5.55
C LEU A 85 9.39 -7.00 -4.70
N ASN A 86 9.96 -6.30 -3.73
CA ASN A 86 10.87 -6.90 -2.76
C ASN A 86 10.09 -7.70 -1.70
N ALA A 87 10.81 -8.50 -0.89
CA ALA A 87 10.18 -9.38 0.10
C ALA A 87 9.26 -8.66 1.11
N SER A 88 9.59 -7.41 1.46
CA SER A 88 8.75 -6.59 2.36
C SER A 88 7.44 -6.19 1.68
N GLU A 89 7.50 -5.78 0.42
CA GLU A 89 6.32 -5.40 -0.39
C GLU A 89 5.42 -6.60 -0.65
N GLN A 90 6.01 -7.75 -1.00
CA GLN A 90 5.28 -9.01 -1.19
C GLN A 90 4.51 -9.42 0.08
N GLY A 91 5.19 -9.33 1.22
CA GLY A 91 4.55 -9.58 2.51
C GLY A 91 3.43 -8.60 2.80
N ALA A 92 3.64 -7.30 2.51
CA ALA A 92 2.64 -6.26 2.71
C ALA A 92 1.38 -6.47 1.84
N VAL A 93 1.52 -6.82 0.57
CA VAL A 93 0.40 -7.15 -0.33
C VAL A 93 -0.37 -8.35 0.22
N SER A 94 0.34 -9.44 0.55
CA SER A 94 -0.28 -10.71 0.96
C SER A 94 -1.11 -10.62 2.24
N ARG A 95 -0.74 -9.72 3.17
CA ARG A 95 -1.41 -9.59 4.48
C ARG A 95 -2.39 -8.42 4.57
N PHE A 96 -2.42 -7.54 3.57
CA PHE A 96 -3.11 -6.25 3.66
C PHE A 96 -4.59 -6.38 4.02
N VAL A 97 -5.34 -7.22 3.27
CA VAL A 97 -6.79 -7.37 3.46
C VAL A 97 -7.08 -7.89 4.87
N VAL A 98 -6.37 -8.93 5.31
CA VAL A 98 -6.56 -9.53 6.64
C VAL A 98 -6.24 -8.54 7.76
N GLU A 99 -5.18 -7.76 7.63
CA GLU A 99 -4.77 -6.78 8.64
C GLU A 99 -5.67 -5.54 8.70
N THR A 100 -6.30 -5.18 7.57
CA THR A 100 -7.01 -3.88 7.44
C THR A 100 -8.53 -4.04 7.48
N ALA A 101 -9.07 -5.21 7.12
CA ALA A 101 -10.52 -5.41 6.99
C ALA A 101 -11.29 -5.13 8.28
N LEU A 102 -10.78 -5.57 9.43
CA LEU A 102 -11.45 -5.35 10.72
C LEU A 102 -11.53 -3.86 11.09
N SER A 103 -10.48 -3.09 10.81
CA SER A 103 -10.50 -1.64 11.04
C SER A 103 -11.55 -0.97 10.16
N CYS A 104 -11.60 -1.32 8.87
CA CYS A 104 -12.56 -0.75 7.95
C CYS A 104 -14.00 -1.14 8.26
N GLN A 105 -14.26 -2.33 8.82
CA GLN A 105 -15.61 -2.73 9.24
C GLN A 105 -16.11 -2.00 10.50
N ASN A 106 -15.21 -1.59 11.39
CA ASN A 106 -15.58 -0.87 12.62
C ASN A 106 -15.80 0.64 12.38
N GLU A 107 -15.40 1.16 11.22
CA GLU A 107 -15.52 2.57 10.83
C GLU A 107 -16.82 2.88 10.05
N THR A 108 -17.63 1.85 9.78
CA THR A 108 -18.87 1.91 8.99
C THR A 108 -20.10 1.74 9.86
#